data_AF-A0A5A5U3L7-F1
#
_entry.id   AF-A0A5A5U3L7-F1
#
_cell.length_a   1.000
_cell.length_b   1.000
_cell.length_c   1.000
_cell.angle_alpha   90.00
_cell.angle_beta   90.00
_cell.angle_gamma   90.00
#
_symmetry.space_group_name_H-M   'P 1'
#
loop_
_entity.id
_entity.type
_entity.pdbx_description
1 polymer ?
#
loop_
_entity_poly.entity_id
_entity_poly.type
_entity_poly.pdbx_seq_one_letter_code
_entity_poly.pdbx_strand_id
1 'polypeptide(L)'
;MLIQPDRLRKFLIVVFSVLFLVLAIQVRFDMLFIHVLDNGGTLVIQNLLPHALAIWVALGGLFAHYWVIVLLSIGLALFFKAINYQIAMWWFLITQFAVLLLTGILSLILQIYWSNGLKIGPMMPDLLLVWWLQFLAVIVAIILPRVCQHQRTRVIITTVTVVFWLLILLARMKFADMPLSSGMGALFFGYFWWQLSEQQYRKRAQHWRSVLKIDTQI
;
A
#
# COMPACT_ATOMS: atom_id res chain seq x y z
N MET A 1 13.25 -9.07 -18.01
CA MET A 1 12.57 -7.87 -17.46
C MET A 1 11.79 -8.31 -16.22
N LEU A 2 11.88 -7.59 -15.07
CA LEU A 2 11.33 -8.07 -13.79
C LEU A 2 9.80 -8.13 -13.72
N ILE A 3 9.11 -7.18 -14.37
CA ILE A 3 7.64 -7.04 -14.30
C ILE A 3 7.03 -7.33 -15.69
N GLN A 4 6.04 -8.23 -15.72
CA GLN A 4 5.35 -8.62 -16.95
C GLN A 4 4.39 -7.54 -17.47
N PRO A 5 4.11 -7.50 -18.79
CA PRO A 5 3.12 -6.61 -19.36
C PRO A 5 1.71 -6.95 -18.90
N ASP A 6 1.06 -5.95 -18.30
CA ASP A 6 -0.38 -5.95 -18.07
C ASP A 6 -1.04 -4.89 -18.98
N ARG A 7 -2.03 -5.33 -19.78
CA ARG A 7 -2.79 -4.48 -20.71
C ARG A 7 -3.77 -3.57 -19.98
N LEU A 8 -4.27 -3.97 -18.82
CA LEU A 8 -5.29 -3.23 -18.04
C LEU A 8 -4.68 -2.15 -17.14
N ARG A 9 -3.36 -2.15 -16.96
CA ARG A 9 -2.64 -1.22 -16.09
C ARG A 9 -3.03 0.25 -16.24
N LYS A 10 -3.08 0.78 -17.47
CA LYS A 10 -3.44 2.18 -17.71
C LYS A 10 -4.87 2.48 -17.25
N PHE A 11 -5.79 1.56 -17.51
CA PHE A 11 -7.18 1.69 -17.08
C PHE A 11 -7.29 1.65 -15.56
N LEU A 12 -6.60 0.70 -14.91
CA LEU A 12 -6.57 0.59 -13.45
C LEU A 12 -6.00 1.84 -12.78
N ILE A 13 -4.95 2.44 -13.33
CA ILE A 13 -4.40 3.72 -12.84
C ILE A 13 -5.51 4.78 -12.80
N VAL A 14 -6.26 4.95 -13.91
CA VAL A 14 -7.33 5.94 -14.01
C VAL A 14 -8.45 5.64 -13.02
N VAL A 15 -8.93 4.39 -12.96
CA VAL A 15 -10.02 3.99 -12.07
C VAL A 15 -9.67 4.27 -10.61
N PHE A 16 -8.51 3.80 -10.15
CA PHE A 16 -8.09 3.98 -8.76
C PHE A 16 -7.73 5.43 -8.42
N SER A 17 -7.23 6.23 -9.38
CA SER A 17 -7.10 7.67 -9.20
C SER A 17 -8.45 8.35 -8.99
N VAL A 18 -9.44 8.05 -9.83
CA VAL A 18 -10.78 8.65 -9.71
C VAL A 18 -11.44 8.25 -8.39
N LEU A 19 -11.38 6.97 -8.01
CA LEU A 19 -11.90 6.49 -6.73
C LEU A 19 -11.23 7.20 -5.54
N PHE A 20 -9.90 7.34 -5.58
CA PHE A 20 -9.19 8.07 -4.54
C PHE A 20 -9.57 9.54 -4.48
N LEU A 21 -9.69 10.23 -5.63
CA LEU A 21 -10.08 11.63 -5.68
C LEU A 21 -11.49 11.87 -5.14
N VAL A 22 -12.46 11.02 -5.53
CA VAL A 22 -13.83 11.10 -5.02
C VAL A 22 -13.84 10.93 -3.50
N LEU A 23 -13.14 9.92 -2.99
CA LEU A 23 -13.03 9.69 -1.55
C LEU A 23 -12.34 10.86 -0.83
N ALA A 24 -11.25 11.39 -1.38
CA ALA A 24 -10.50 12.50 -0.82
C ALA A 24 -11.33 13.78 -0.75
N ILE A 25 -12.13 14.08 -1.78
CA ILE A 25 -13.08 15.21 -1.79
C ILE A 25 -14.13 15.00 -0.69
N GLN A 26 -14.73 13.83 -0.61
CA GLN A 26 -15.76 13.55 0.39
C GLN A 26 -15.25 13.71 1.83
N VAL A 27 -14.02 13.25 2.11
CA VAL A 27 -13.39 13.45 3.43
C VAL A 27 -13.02 14.92 3.65
N ARG A 28 -12.47 15.60 2.63
CA ARG A 28 -12.07 17.01 2.76
C ARG A 28 -13.24 17.93 3.09
N PHE A 29 -14.41 17.68 2.51
CA PHE A 29 -15.62 18.47 2.73
C PHE A 29 -16.53 17.89 3.81
N ASP A 30 -16.03 16.95 4.61
CA ASP A 30 -16.72 16.38 5.78
C ASP A 30 -18.15 15.89 5.47
N MET A 31 -18.31 15.20 4.33
CA MET A 31 -19.64 14.80 3.86
C MET A 31 -20.27 13.73 4.76
N LEU A 32 -21.59 13.83 4.96
CA LEU A 32 -22.38 12.93 5.83
C LEU A 32 -22.17 11.44 5.51
N PHE A 33 -21.99 11.10 4.23
CA PHE A 33 -21.74 9.72 3.81
C PHE A 33 -20.46 9.12 4.42
N ILE A 34 -19.38 9.90 4.54
CA ILE A 34 -18.13 9.46 5.16
C ILE A 34 -18.33 9.18 6.65
N HIS A 35 -19.06 10.05 7.35
CA HIS A 35 -19.39 9.84 8.77
C HIS A 35 -20.17 8.54 8.97
N VAL A 36 -21.15 8.26 8.11
CA VAL A 36 -21.90 7.00 8.19
C VAL A 36 -20.99 5.79 7.95
N LEU A 37 -20.10 5.86 6.96
CA LEU A 37 -19.12 4.80 6.69
C LEU A 37 -18.15 4.58 7.85
N ASP A 38 -17.58 5.65 8.39
CA ASP A 38 -16.58 5.59 9.44
C ASP A 38 -17.20 5.16 10.77
N ASN A 39 -18.36 5.70 11.14
CA ASN A 39 -19.09 5.26 12.34
C ASN A 39 -19.59 3.81 12.21
N GLY A 40 -20.09 3.44 11.02
CA GLY A 40 -20.51 2.06 10.74
C GLY A 40 -19.36 1.08 10.84
N GLY A 41 -18.20 1.41 10.25
CA GLY A 41 -16.98 0.60 10.33
C GLY A 41 -16.48 0.44 11.76
N THR A 42 -16.45 1.54 12.52
CA THR A 42 -16.07 1.53 13.94
C THR A 42 -17.02 0.66 14.77
N LEU A 43 -18.33 0.78 14.57
CA LEU A 43 -19.33 -0.02 15.29
C LEU A 43 -19.14 -1.52 15.04
N VAL A 44 -18.91 -1.92 13.78
CA VAL A 44 -18.68 -3.32 13.42
C VAL A 44 -17.41 -3.85 14.06
N ILE A 45 -16.30 -3.11 13.97
CA ILE A 45 -14.98 -3.60 14.40
C ILE A 45 -14.83 -3.58 15.92
N GLN A 46 -15.39 -2.59 16.61
CA GLN A 46 -15.28 -2.48 18.06
C GLN A 46 -16.30 -3.37 18.78
N ASN A 47 -17.53 -3.49 18.27
CA ASN A 47 -18.63 -4.12 19.02
C ASN A 47 -19.13 -5.45 18.43
N LEU A 48 -18.96 -5.68 17.13
CA LEU A 48 -19.53 -6.86 16.45
C LEU A 48 -18.47 -7.85 15.94
N LEU A 49 -17.19 -7.62 16.24
CA LEU A 49 -16.11 -8.48 15.76
C LEU A 49 -16.14 -9.84 16.50
N PRO A 50 -16.31 -10.97 15.78
CA PRO A 50 -16.31 -12.29 16.40
C PRO A 50 -14.98 -12.59 17.11
N HIS A 51 -15.03 -13.28 18.24
CA HIS A 51 -13.83 -13.63 19.02
C HIS A 51 -12.79 -14.41 18.20
N ALA A 52 -13.24 -15.32 17.33
CA ALA A 52 -12.36 -16.05 16.42
C ALA A 52 -11.56 -15.10 15.50
N LEU A 53 -12.20 -14.06 14.99
CA LEU A 53 -11.57 -13.06 14.13
C LEU A 53 -10.66 -12.11 14.94
N ALA A 54 -10.99 -11.85 16.21
CA ALA A 54 -10.21 -11.00 17.09
C ALA A 54 -8.76 -11.49 17.28
N ILE A 55 -8.54 -12.81 17.33
CA ILE A 55 -7.20 -13.40 17.42
C ILE A 55 -6.39 -13.10 16.15
N TRP A 56 -7.00 -13.28 14.97
CA TRP A 56 -6.34 -12.97 13.69
C TRP A 56 -6.05 -11.47 13.54
N VAL A 57 -6.95 -10.62 14.01
CA VAL A 57 -6.74 -9.16 14.05
C VAL A 57 -5.61 -8.80 15.02
N ALA A 58 -5.48 -9.48 16.16
CA ALA A 58 -4.36 -9.28 17.08
C ALA A 58 -3.01 -9.63 16.42
N LEU A 59 -2.95 -10.70 15.61
CA LEU A 59 -1.78 -11.01 14.79
C LEU A 59 -1.47 -9.88 13.80
N GLY A 60 -2.49 -9.35 13.12
CA GLY A 60 -2.34 -8.16 12.27
C GLY A 60 -1.79 -6.95 13.04
N GLY A 61 -2.17 -6.80 14.31
CA GLY A 61 -1.70 -5.77 15.23
C GLY A 61 -0.19 -5.82 15.48
N LEU A 62 0.42 -7.01 15.52
CA LEU A 62 1.88 -7.14 15.64
C LEU A 62 2.59 -6.49 14.44
N PHE A 63 2.03 -6.62 13.24
CA PHE A 63 2.57 -6.05 12.01
C PHE A 63 2.13 -4.61 11.75
N ALA A 64 1.18 -4.08 12.54
CA ALA A 64 0.68 -2.71 12.45
C ALA A 64 1.65 -1.67 13.07
N HIS A 65 2.96 -1.86 12.88
CA HIS A 65 4.01 -0.98 13.38
C HIS A 65 4.99 -0.59 12.27
N TYR A 66 5.39 0.68 12.26
CA TYR A 66 6.32 1.26 11.29
C TYR A 66 7.69 0.58 11.29
N TRP A 67 8.23 0.25 12.47
CA TRP A 67 9.55 -0.36 12.58
C TRP A 67 9.61 -1.74 11.90
N VAL A 68 8.51 -2.51 11.92
CA VAL A 68 8.42 -3.82 11.28
C VAL A 68 8.58 -3.68 9.76
N ILE A 69 7.80 -2.79 9.14
CA ILE A 69 7.85 -2.61 7.68
C ILE A 69 9.17 -1.98 7.23
N VAL A 70 9.79 -1.13 8.06
CA VAL A 70 11.14 -0.58 7.80
C VAL A 70 12.17 -1.71 7.76
N LEU A 71 12.21 -2.57 8.78
CA LEU A 71 13.16 -3.70 8.82
C LEU A 71 12.95 -4.65 7.64
N LEU A 72 11.70 -4.97 7.31
CA LEU A 72 11.39 -5.83 6.17
C LEU A 72 11.77 -5.20 4.83
N SER A 73 11.56 -3.88 4.67
CA SER A 73 11.95 -3.14 3.47
C SER A 73 13.47 -3.12 3.30
N ILE A 74 14.22 -2.90 4.37
CA ILE A 74 15.70 -2.99 4.36
C ILE A 74 16.14 -4.40 3.99
N GLY A 75 15.56 -5.43 4.62
CA GLY A 75 15.84 -6.83 4.30
C GLY A 75 15.59 -7.16 2.83
N LEU A 76 14.49 -6.67 2.26
CA LEU A 76 14.18 -6.88 0.84
C LEU A 76 15.12 -6.12 -0.10
N ALA A 77 15.54 -4.91 0.25
CA ALA A 77 16.54 -4.17 -0.51
C ALA A 77 17.91 -4.89 -0.51
N LEU A 78 18.34 -5.41 0.65
CA LEU A 78 19.54 -6.23 0.77
C LEU A 78 19.43 -7.52 -0.04
N PHE A 79 18.25 -8.16 -0.04
CA PHE A 79 17.98 -9.31 -0.90
C PHE A 79 18.20 -8.96 -2.37
N PHE A 80 17.59 -7.88 -2.89
CA PHE A 80 17.80 -7.44 -4.28
C PHE A 80 19.28 -7.16 -4.60
N LYS A 81 20.02 -6.61 -3.65
CA LYS A 81 21.48 -6.42 -3.78
C LYS A 81 22.22 -7.76 -3.91
N ALA A 82 21.88 -8.74 -3.06
CA ALA A 82 22.52 -10.06 -3.05
C ALA A 82 22.31 -10.83 -4.36
N ILE A 83 21.14 -10.68 -5.00
CA ILE A 83 20.84 -11.28 -6.31
C ILE A 83 21.23 -10.40 -7.51
N ASN A 84 22.10 -9.40 -7.30
CA ASN A 84 22.61 -8.48 -8.34
C ASN A 84 21.53 -7.74 -9.15
N TYR A 85 20.37 -7.45 -8.55
CA TYR A 85 19.32 -6.63 -9.18
C TYR A 85 19.36 -5.20 -8.66
N GLN A 86 20.42 -4.46 -9.00
CA GLN A 86 20.66 -3.13 -8.42
C GLN A 86 19.62 -2.10 -8.87
N ILE A 87 19.16 -2.18 -10.12
CA ILE A 87 18.14 -1.24 -10.64
C ILE A 87 16.79 -1.48 -9.97
N ALA A 88 16.46 -2.74 -9.67
CA ALA A 88 15.23 -3.08 -8.93
C ALA A 88 15.32 -2.60 -7.47
N MET A 89 16.48 -2.78 -6.83
CA MET A 89 16.73 -2.29 -5.47
C MET A 89 16.54 -0.78 -5.38
N TRP A 90 17.19 0.00 -6.26
CA TRP A 90 17.06 1.46 -6.26
C TRP A 90 15.64 1.92 -6.55
N TRP A 91 14.98 1.31 -7.53
CA TRP A 91 13.57 1.60 -7.81
C TRP A 91 12.68 1.31 -6.59
N PHE A 92 12.88 0.17 -5.92
CA PHE A 92 12.15 -0.17 -4.71
C PHE A 92 12.35 0.91 -3.63
N LEU A 93 13.59 1.26 -3.29
CA LEU A 93 13.87 2.26 -2.25
C LEU A 93 13.29 3.63 -2.60
N ILE A 94 13.45 4.10 -3.85
CA ILE A 94 12.93 5.38 -4.30
C ILE A 94 11.40 5.39 -4.24
N THR A 95 10.74 4.31 -4.67
CA THR A 95 9.28 4.23 -4.67
C THR A 95 8.70 4.14 -3.27
N GLN A 96 9.35 3.44 -2.35
CA GLN A 96 8.99 3.43 -0.94
C GLN A 96 9.14 4.83 -0.33
N PHE A 97 10.27 5.50 -0.53
CA PHE A 97 10.46 6.85 0.01
C PHE A 97 9.47 7.86 -0.58
N ALA A 98 9.25 7.81 -1.90
CA ALA A 98 8.31 8.69 -2.58
C ALA A 98 6.86 8.48 -2.12
N VAL A 99 6.43 7.22 -1.90
CA VAL A 99 5.06 6.97 -1.41
C VAL A 99 4.85 7.54 -0.02
N LEU A 100 5.86 7.47 0.85
CA LEU A 100 5.79 8.04 2.21
C LEU A 100 5.64 9.56 2.17
N LEU A 101 6.47 10.22 1.38
CA LEU A 101 6.40 11.67 1.21
C LEU A 101 5.06 12.10 0.64
N LEU A 102 4.61 11.46 -0.44
CA LEU A 102 3.35 11.82 -1.09
C LEU A 102 2.15 11.55 -0.17
N THR A 103 2.14 10.43 0.55
CA THR A 103 1.07 10.13 1.51
C THR A 103 1.04 11.14 2.65
N GLY A 104 2.22 11.53 3.17
CA GLY A 104 2.34 12.56 4.19
C GLY A 104 1.80 13.92 3.71
N ILE A 105 2.20 14.36 2.52
CA ILE A 105 1.71 15.60 1.90
C ILE A 105 0.21 15.56 1.67
N LEU A 106 -0.31 14.47 1.09
CA LEU A 106 -1.75 14.30 0.86
C LEU A 106 -2.53 14.36 2.17
N SER A 107 -2.05 13.66 3.20
CA SER A 107 -2.72 13.68 4.49
C SER A 107 -2.74 15.06 5.12
N LEU A 108 -1.66 15.84 5.00
CA LEU A 108 -1.66 17.23 5.47
C LEU A 108 -2.71 18.05 4.71
N ILE A 109 -2.73 17.97 3.38
CA ILE A 109 -3.69 18.73 2.55
C ILE A 109 -5.13 18.38 2.91
N LEU A 110 -5.43 17.09 3.10
CA LEU A 110 -6.80 16.64 3.35
C LEU A 110 -7.28 16.96 4.76
N GLN A 111 -6.40 16.89 5.76
CA GLN A 111 -6.79 16.91 7.18
C GLN A 111 -6.45 18.21 7.90
N ILE A 112 -5.80 19.18 7.25
CA ILE A 112 -5.64 20.52 7.80
C ILE A 112 -6.98 21.26 7.70
N TYR A 113 -7.61 21.51 8.84
CA TYR A 113 -8.81 22.35 8.90
C TYR A 113 -8.66 23.44 9.94
N TRP A 114 -9.43 24.51 9.75
CA TRP A 114 -9.39 25.69 10.60
C TRP A 114 -10.69 25.76 11.41
N SER A 115 -10.68 25.18 12.61
CA SER A 115 -11.81 25.20 13.54
C SER A 115 -11.30 25.49 14.95
N ASN A 116 -11.44 26.76 15.37
CA ASN A 116 -10.86 27.31 16.60
C ASN A 116 -9.33 27.14 16.65
N GLY A 117 -8.66 27.43 15.53
CA GLY A 117 -7.22 27.27 15.36
C GLY A 117 -6.85 26.23 14.30
N LEU A 118 -5.56 26.15 13.97
CA LEU A 118 -5.02 25.15 13.06
C LEU A 118 -5.05 23.78 13.74
N LYS A 119 -5.83 22.85 13.18
CA LYS A 119 -5.90 21.45 13.65
C LYS A 119 -5.58 20.51 12.50
N ILE A 120 -5.00 19.37 12.85
CA ILE A 120 -4.68 18.28 11.92
C ILE A 120 -5.53 17.08 12.36
N GLY A 121 -6.43 16.65 11.48
CA GLY A 121 -7.24 15.46 11.67
C GLY A 121 -6.46 14.14 11.52
N PRO A 122 -7.14 12.98 11.66
CA PRO A 122 -6.52 11.67 11.53
C PRO A 122 -5.94 11.45 10.13
N MET A 123 -4.79 10.78 10.05
CA MET A 123 -4.06 10.64 8.79
C MET A 123 -4.90 9.96 7.70
N MET A 124 -4.99 10.56 6.50
CA MET A 124 -5.73 10.01 5.36
C MET A 124 -5.05 10.34 4.02
N PRO A 125 -4.66 9.35 3.20
CA PRO A 125 -4.76 7.91 3.46
C PRO A 125 -3.79 7.44 4.54
N ASP A 126 -4.09 6.30 5.17
CA ASP A 126 -3.24 5.74 6.22
C ASP A 126 -1.88 5.34 5.64
N LEU A 127 -0.83 6.02 6.11
CA LEU A 127 0.50 5.85 5.56
C LEU A 127 1.03 4.42 5.76
N LEU A 128 0.80 3.82 6.93
CA LEU A 128 1.32 2.49 7.23
C LEU A 128 0.67 1.43 6.34
N LEU A 129 -0.63 1.51 6.11
CA LEU A 129 -1.35 0.61 5.22
C LEU A 129 -0.92 0.79 3.76
N VAL A 130 -0.69 2.03 3.30
CA VAL A 130 -0.12 2.29 1.97
C VAL A 130 1.25 1.64 1.84
N TRP A 131 2.10 1.77 2.86
CA TRP A 131 3.44 1.20 2.87
C TRP A 131 3.41 -0.33 2.80
N TRP A 132 2.60 -0.97 3.65
CA TRP A 132 2.39 -2.42 3.60
C TRP A 132 1.85 -2.88 2.24
N LEU A 133 0.91 -2.15 1.65
CA LEU A 133 0.39 -2.47 0.32
C LEU A 133 1.51 -2.47 -0.72
N GLN A 134 2.36 -1.44 -0.76
CA GLN A 134 3.49 -1.39 -1.69
C GLN A 134 4.45 -2.56 -1.49
N PHE A 135 4.81 -2.83 -0.23
CA PHE A 135 5.73 -3.92 0.11
C PHE A 135 5.19 -5.28 -0.32
N LEU A 136 3.94 -5.58 0.00
CA LEU A 136 3.28 -6.83 -0.37
C LEU A 136 3.08 -6.96 -1.89
N ALA A 137 2.78 -5.86 -2.57
CA ALA A 137 2.66 -5.84 -4.03
C ALA A 137 3.98 -6.22 -4.71
N VAL A 138 5.13 -5.77 -4.18
CA VAL A 138 6.45 -6.18 -4.65
C VAL A 138 6.66 -7.69 -4.49
N ILE A 139 6.30 -8.25 -3.33
CA ILE A 139 6.41 -9.71 -3.10
C ILE A 139 5.56 -10.47 -4.12
N VAL A 140 4.28 -10.10 -4.28
CA VAL A 140 3.34 -10.83 -5.14
C VAL A 140 3.64 -10.67 -6.63
N ALA A 141 4.06 -9.49 -7.07
CA ALA A 141 4.26 -9.21 -8.50
C ALA A 141 5.67 -9.55 -9.00
N ILE A 142 6.69 -9.45 -8.12
CA ILE A 142 8.10 -9.61 -8.53
C ILE A 142 8.67 -10.92 -8.04
N ILE A 143 8.50 -11.26 -6.75
CA ILE A 143 9.16 -12.41 -6.14
C ILE A 143 8.37 -13.69 -6.42
N LEU A 144 7.06 -13.68 -6.14
CA LEU A 144 6.19 -14.85 -6.20
C LEU A 144 6.17 -15.54 -7.58
N PRO A 145 6.12 -14.83 -8.73
CA PRO A 145 6.14 -15.49 -10.03
C PRO A 145 7.47 -16.19 -10.35
N ARG A 146 8.54 -15.86 -9.62
CA ARG A 146 9.87 -16.45 -9.83
C ARG A 146 10.09 -17.67 -8.95
N VAL A 147 9.55 -17.64 -7.73
CA VAL A 147 9.70 -18.73 -6.74
C VAL A 147 8.67 -19.83 -7.01
N CYS A 148 7.41 -19.47 -7.27
CA CYS A 148 6.35 -20.43 -7.54
C CYS A 148 6.04 -20.43 -9.04
N GLN A 149 6.19 -21.56 -9.73
CA GLN A 149 5.79 -21.70 -11.13
C GLN A 149 4.31 -22.12 -11.27
N HIS A 150 3.78 -22.84 -10.28
CA HIS A 150 2.39 -23.32 -10.30
C HIS A 150 1.38 -22.20 -10.05
N GLN A 151 0.41 -22.07 -10.97
CA GLN A 151 -0.64 -21.05 -10.90
C GLN A 151 -1.51 -21.15 -9.64
N ARG A 152 -1.84 -22.37 -9.19
CA ARG A 152 -2.65 -22.58 -7.98
C ARG A 152 -1.96 -22.01 -6.73
N THR A 153 -0.69 -22.33 -6.54
CA THR A 153 0.11 -21.84 -5.40
C THR A 153 0.24 -20.32 -5.43
N ARG A 154 0.40 -19.72 -6.63
CA ARG A 154 0.42 -18.26 -6.77
C ARG A 154 -0.89 -17.63 -6.32
N VAL A 155 -2.03 -18.18 -6.75
CA VAL A 155 -3.35 -17.66 -6.34
C VAL A 155 -3.52 -17.76 -4.83
N ILE A 156 -3.18 -18.91 -4.22
CA ILE A 156 -3.27 -19.10 -2.77
C ILE A 156 -2.41 -18.06 -2.03
N ILE A 157 -1.14 -17.88 -2.41
CA ILE A 157 -0.24 -16.93 -1.74
C ILE A 157 -0.72 -15.49 -1.93
N THR A 158 -1.20 -15.14 -3.12
CA THR A 158 -1.81 -13.81 -3.37
C THR A 158 -3.03 -13.59 -2.48
N THR A 159 -3.93 -14.58 -2.36
CA THR A 159 -5.09 -14.49 -1.47
C THR A 159 -4.67 -14.33 -0.01
N VAL A 160 -3.71 -15.13 0.46
CA VAL A 160 -3.16 -15.00 1.83
C VAL A 160 -2.56 -13.62 2.05
N THR A 161 -1.88 -13.06 1.05
CA THR A 161 -1.29 -11.72 1.12
C THR A 161 -2.35 -10.63 1.24
N VAL A 162 -3.44 -10.73 0.48
CA VAL A 162 -4.57 -9.80 0.56
C VAL A 162 -5.26 -9.90 1.93
N VAL A 163 -5.51 -11.13 2.39
CA VAL A 163 -6.09 -11.36 3.73
C VAL A 163 -5.18 -10.80 4.81
N PHE A 164 -3.86 -10.99 4.70
CA PHE A 164 -2.89 -10.43 5.63
C PHE A 164 -2.95 -8.90 5.68
N TRP A 165 -3.01 -8.24 4.52
CA TRP A 165 -3.19 -6.78 4.48
C TRP A 165 -4.51 -6.33 5.14
N LEU A 166 -5.61 -7.07 4.91
CA LEU A 166 -6.90 -6.80 5.56
C LEU A 166 -6.82 -6.96 7.08
N LEU A 167 -6.08 -7.94 7.59
CA LEU A 167 -5.87 -8.09 9.04
C LEU A 167 -5.13 -6.89 9.64
N ILE A 168 -4.14 -6.34 8.94
CA ILE A 168 -3.47 -5.10 9.38
C ILE A 168 -4.44 -3.92 9.35
N LEU A 169 -5.30 -3.80 8.32
CA LEU A 169 -6.34 -2.77 8.25
C LEU A 169 -7.29 -2.87 9.44
N LEU A 170 -7.84 -4.05 9.71
CA LEU A 170 -8.73 -4.28 10.85
C LEU A 170 -8.03 -3.99 12.18
N ALA A 171 -6.76 -4.35 12.30
CA ALA A 171 -5.97 -4.06 13.50
C ALA A 171 -5.76 -2.56 13.71
N ARG A 172 -5.49 -1.80 12.64
CA ARG A 172 -5.38 -0.34 12.69
C ARG A 172 -6.70 0.31 13.11
N MET A 173 -7.82 -0.18 12.59
CA MET A 173 -9.14 0.31 12.99
C MET A 173 -9.46 -0.03 14.45
N LYS A 174 -9.08 -1.22 14.93
CA LYS A 174 -9.38 -1.67 16.29
C LYS A 174 -8.49 -1.05 17.37
N PHE A 175 -7.18 -0.93 17.11
CA PHE A 175 -6.20 -0.57 18.13
C PHE A 175 -5.69 0.87 18.02
N ALA A 176 -5.89 1.53 16.88
CA ALA A 176 -5.43 2.90 16.63
C ALA A 176 -6.56 3.85 16.22
N ASP A 177 -7.82 3.44 16.43
CA ASP A 177 -9.06 4.19 16.11
C ASP A 177 -9.03 4.82 14.70
N MET A 178 -8.42 4.10 13.75
CA MET A 178 -8.29 4.57 12.38
C MET A 178 -9.67 4.51 11.68
N PRO A 179 -10.14 5.58 11.03
CA PRO A 179 -11.38 5.56 10.28
C PRO A 179 -11.28 4.65 9.04
N LEU A 180 -12.41 4.09 8.61
CA LEU A 180 -12.50 3.18 7.46
C LEU A 180 -12.11 3.90 6.17
N SER A 181 -12.53 5.15 6.02
CA SER A 181 -12.20 6.05 4.92
C SER A 181 -10.69 6.19 4.72
N SER A 182 -9.90 6.18 5.80
CA SER A 182 -8.44 6.20 5.72
C SER A 182 -7.87 4.89 5.18
N GLY A 183 -8.42 3.74 5.59
CA GLY A 183 -8.06 2.43 5.05
C GLY A 183 -8.44 2.26 3.57
N MET A 184 -9.62 2.72 3.17
CA MET A 184 -10.05 2.76 1.77
C MET A 184 -9.16 3.69 0.94
N GLY A 185 -8.82 4.85 1.47
CA GLY A 185 -7.86 5.76 0.86
C GLY A 185 -6.51 5.09 0.66
N ALA A 186 -6.03 4.34 1.64
CA ALA A 186 -4.78 3.61 1.56
C ALA A 186 -4.80 2.54 0.47
N LEU A 187 -5.92 1.82 0.32
CA LEU A 187 -6.13 0.86 -0.76
C LEU A 187 -6.10 1.57 -2.12
N PHE A 188 -6.90 2.64 -2.30
CA PHE A 188 -7.04 3.29 -3.60
C PHE A 188 -5.77 4.00 -4.04
N PHE A 189 -5.19 4.82 -3.15
CA PHE A 189 -3.95 5.52 -3.42
C PHE A 189 -2.77 4.56 -3.56
N GLY A 190 -2.66 3.58 -2.66
CA GLY A 190 -1.59 2.59 -2.70
C GLY A 190 -1.63 1.79 -4.01
N TYR A 191 -2.80 1.31 -4.43
CA TYR A 191 -2.90 0.58 -5.68
C TYR A 191 -2.62 1.45 -6.92
N PHE A 192 -3.13 2.68 -6.94
CA PHE A 192 -2.79 3.67 -7.97
C PHE A 192 -1.27 3.87 -8.08
N TRP A 193 -0.62 4.15 -6.95
CA TRP A 193 0.81 4.43 -6.89
C TRP A 193 1.63 3.23 -7.34
N TRP A 194 1.24 2.02 -6.93
CA TRP A 194 1.86 0.78 -7.36
C TRP A 194 1.82 0.62 -8.88
N GLN A 195 0.64 0.78 -9.49
CA GLN A 195 0.48 0.62 -10.93
C GLN A 195 1.30 1.64 -11.72
N LEU A 196 1.37 2.89 -11.24
CA LEU A 196 2.17 3.97 -11.82
C LEU A 196 3.67 3.71 -11.68
N SER A 197 4.13 3.29 -10.50
CA SER A 197 5.55 3.06 -10.23
C SER A 197 6.12 1.91 -11.06
N GLU A 198 5.37 0.83 -11.21
CA GLU A 198 5.70 -0.30 -12.08
C GLU A 198 5.72 0.11 -13.56
N GLN A 199 4.79 0.96 -13.99
CA GLN A 199 4.79 1.47 -15.37
C GLN A 199 6.06 2.28 -15.66
N GLN A 200 6.48 3.14 -14.72
CA GLN A 200 7.71 3.92 -14.84
C GLN A 200 8.95 3.02 -14.84
N TYR A 201 8.99 2.01 -13.96
CA TYR A 201 10.06 1.01 -13.95
C TYR A 201 10.20 0.36 -15.33
N ARG A 202 9.11 -0.14 -15.90
CA ARG A 202 9.18 -0.85 -17.19
C ARG A 202 9.66 0.03 -18.33
N LYS A 203 9.20 1.28 -18.41
CA LYS A 203 9.63 2.23 -19.44
C LYS A 203 11.11 2.58 -19.35
N ARG A 204 11.64 2.71 -18.13
CA ARG A 204 12.98 3.26 -17.89
C ARG A 204 14.04 2.20 -17.59
N ALA A 205 13.67 1.00 -17.13
CA ALA A 205 14.62 -0.03 -16.71
C ALA A 205 15.54 -0.49 -17.86
N GLN A 206 15.03 -0.59 -19.09
CA GLN A 206 15.87 -0.95 -20.25
C GLN A 206 16.90 0.14 -20.55
N HIS A 207 16.48 1.41 -20.51
CA HIS A 207 17.38 2.55 -20.69
C HIS A 207 18.45 2.62 -19.59
N TRP A 208 18.06 2.46 -18.32
CA TRP A 208 19.02 2.48 -17.21
C TRP A 208 19.97 1.28 -17.22
N ARG A 209 19.53 0.10 -17.66
CA ARG A 209 20.41 -1.05 -17.91
C ARG A 209 21.46 -0.74 -18.97
N SER A 210 21.06 -0.12 -20.08
CA SER A 210 22.01 0.23 -21.14
C SER A 210 22.98 1.34 -20.72
N VAL A 211 22.51 2.35 -19.98
CA VAL A 211 23.33 3.50 -19.57
C VAL A 211 24.30 3.11 -18.47
N LEU A 212 23.82 2.41 -17.43
CA LEU A 212 24.63 2.09 -16.26
C LEU A 212 25.49 0.83 -16.47
N LYS A 213 25.19 0.00 -17.49
CA LYS A 213 25.82 -1.31 -17.72
C LYS A 213 25.75 -2.25 -16.51
N ILE A 214 24.71 -2.10 -15.70
CA ILE A 214 24.40 -2.93 -14.53
C ILE A 214 23.25 -3.87 -14.90
N ASP A 215 23.16 -5.04 -14.26
CA ASP A 215 22.18 -6.10 -14.55
C ASP A 215 22.29 -6.67 -15.99
N THR A 216 23.49 -6.68 -16.61
CA THR A 216 23.74 -7.10 -18.01
C THR A 216 23.94 -8.61 -18.21
N GLN A 217 24.14 -9.38 -17.14
CA GLN A 217 24.27 -10.84 -17.20
C GLN A 217 22.92 -11.51 -16.88
N ILE A 218 22.02 -11.56 -17.87
CA ILE A 218 20.98 -12.60 -17.98
C ILE A 218 20.93 -13.02 -19.44
#